data_AF-A0A1J4WBR5-F1
#
_entry.id   AF-A0A1J4WBR5-F1
#
_cell.length_a   1.000
_cell.length_b   1.000
_cell.length_c   1.000
_cell.angle_alpha   90.00
_cell.angle_beta   90.00
_cell.angle_gamma   90.00
#
_symmetry.space_group_name_H-M   'P 1'
#
loop_
_entity.id
_entity.type
_entity.pdbx_description
1 polymer ?
#
loop_
_entity_poly.entity_id
_entity_poly.type
_entity_poly.pdbx_seq_one_letter_code
_entity_poly.pdbx_strand_id
1 'polypeptide(L)'
;MGLKLNDQKVRQPYEEFYGAIVKQMPLLIADNRVPMNTAQIMERRLKAGEESVGTWSDNYFGLGDAFAYKGDMVKIGLDAPVLRELTPKSSLSGGALVVSDKDYKAIEGPEFSRNELNAVLNRDLSADEAKNHPMLRALARDQGLLNEYVDRMFEEMKDRFGYDTAMGIYLPNQSNTPNVKALFVLRLENSRSFFGGASDLDCWYGRLVGVAPEALSAPGKAIQRPSLEASLRVVNDTLRNAGYEITAFPRK
;
A
#
# COMPACT_ATOMS: atom_id res chain seq x y z
N MET A 1 22.84 25.56 37.77
CA MET A 1 21.66 24.94 37.15
C MET A 1 22.14 23.90 36.16
N GLY A 2 21.96 22.61 36.47
CA GLY A 2 22.30 21.54 35.53
C GLY A 2 21.19 21.40 34.49
N LEU A 3 21.54 21.51 33.22
CA LEU A 3 20.66 21.11 32.11
C LEU A 3 20.38 19.60 32.27
N LYS A 4 19.15 19.24 32.64
CA LYS A 4 18.66 17.87 32.46
C LYS A 4 18.53 17.67 30.95
N LEU A 5 19.48 16.97 30.36
CA LEU A 5 19.27 16.34 29.05
C LEU A 5 18.08 15.41 29.23
N ASN A 6 16.95 15.75 28.59
CA ASN A 6 15.85 14.80 28.48
C ASN A 6 16.41 13.56 27.81
N ASP A 7 16.35 12.41 28.47
CA ASP A 7 16.62 11.13 27.84
C ASP A 7 15.76 11.05 26.59
N GLN A 8 16.37 11.25 25.43
CA GLN A 8 15.69 11.13 24.15
C GLN A 8 15.27 9.68 24.05
N LYS A 9 13.97 9.43 24.25
CA LYS A 9 13.36 8.11 24.09
C LYS A 9 13.82 7.57 22.74
N VAL A 10 14.55 6.45 22.76
CA VAL A 10 15.03 5.80 21.53
C VAL A 10 13.80 5.51 20.68
N ARG A 11 13.72 6.20 19.54
CA ARG A 11 12.57 6.13 18.65
C ARG A 11 12.56 4.75 17.98
N GLN A 12 11.44 4.04 18.12
CA GLN A 12 11.30 2.73 17.49
C GLN A 12 11.21 2.87 15.97
N PRO A 13 11.88 1.99 15.18
CA PRO A 13 11.83 2.03 13.71
C PRO A 13 10.41 1.98 13.15
N TYR A 14 9.53 1.25 13.83
CA TYR A 14 8.12 1.09 13.49
C TYR A 14 7.27 1.39 14.72
N GLU A 15 6.13 2.02 14.52
CA GLU A 15 5.16 2.28 15.58
C GLU A 15 3.74 2.13 15.03
N GLU A 16 2.86 1.54 15.82
CA GLU A 16 1.50 1.25 15.41
C GLU A 16 0.55 2.31 15.95
N PHE A 17 -0.36 2.77 15.08
CA PHE A 17 -1.36 3.76 15.40
C PHE A 17 -2.74 3.13 15.24
N TYR A 18 -3.32 2.71 16.36
CA TYR A 18 -4.59 2.00 16.42
C TYR A 18 -5.79 2.95 16.49
N GLY A 19 -6.82 2.67 15.70
CA GLY A 19 -8.07 3.42 15.68
C GLY A 19 -8.44 3.93 14.28
N ALA A 20 -9.42 4.82 14.23
CA ALA A 20 -9.88 5.46 12.99
C ALA A 20 -8.73 6.13 12.23
N ILE A 21 -8.55 5.81 10.95
CA ILE A 21 -7.48 6.37 10.10
C ILE A 21 -7.53 7.90 10.09
N VAL A 22 -8.72 8.50 10.01
CA VAL A 22 -8.87 9.97 10.05
C VAL A 22 -8.41 10.62 11.36
N LYS A 23 -8.29 9.84 12.44
CA LYS A 23 -7.75 10.30 13.73
C LYS A 23 -6.28 9.94 13.89
N GLN A 24 -5.88 8.77 13.43
CA GLN A 24 -4.55 8.22 13.63
C GLN A 24 -3.51 8.75 12.64
N MET A 25 -3.90 9.03 11.39
CA MET A 25 -2.96 9.56 10.39
C MET A 25 -2.36 10.91 10.81
N PRO A 26 -3.13 11.91 11.31
CA PRO A 26 -2.55 13.14 11.86
C PRO A 26 -1.50 12.91 12.94
N LEU A 27 -1.75 11.96 13.85
CA LEU A 27 -0.84 11.64 14.95
C LEU A 27 0.46 11.02 14.43
N LEU A 28 0.35 10.12 13.46
CA LEU A 28 1.49 9.51 12.77
C LEU A 28 2.36 10.57 12.08
N ILE A 29 1.74 11.51 11.36
CA ILE A 29 2.46 12.59 10.67
C ILE A 29 3.05 13.58 11.67
N ALA A 30 2.33 13.91 12.76
CA ALA A 30 2.84 14.78 13.83
C ALA A 30 4.04 14.16 14.56
N ASP A 31 4.10 12.83 14.66
CA ASP A 31 5.28 12.11 15.13
C ASP A 31 6.40 12.04 14.08
N ASN A 32 6.28 12.72 12.93
CA ASN A 32 7.26 12.72 11.84
C ASN A 32 7.54 11.31 11.28
N ARG A 33 6.52 10.46 11.18
CA ARG A 33 6.60 9.14 10.55
C ARG A 33 5.98 9.16 9.16
N VAL A 34 6.34 8.17 8.34
CA VAL A 34 5.71 7.90 7.05
C VAL A 34 4.80 6.68 7.19
N PRO A 35 3.53 6.72 6.74
CA PRO A 35 2.68 5.55 6.80
C PRO A 35 3.23 4.45 5.88
N MET A 36 3.31 3.23 6.39
CA MET A 36 3.82 2.07 5.67
C MET A 36 2.95 1.76 4.46
N ASN A 37 3.56 1.51 3.31
CA ASN A 37 2.87 1.15 2.07
C ASN A 37 2.87 -0.37 1.82
N THR A 38 2.25 -0.79 0.71
CA THR A 38 2.06 -2.21 0.36
C THR A 38 3.38 -2.95 0.12
N ALA A 39 4.31 -2.34 -0.62
CA ALA A 39 5.62 -2.95 -0.85
C ALA A 39 6.38 -3.14 0.48
N GLN A 40 6.34 -2.13 1.36
CA GLN A 40 7.01 -2.18 2.66
C GLN A 40 6.44 -3.25 3.59
N ILE A 41 5.11 -3.44 3.62
CA ILE A 41 4.51 -4.50 4.45
C ILE A 41 4.82 -5.89 3.89
N MET A 42 4.87 -6.05 2.55
CA MET A 42 5.31 -7.31 1.92
C MET A 42 6.76 -7.64 2.33
N GLU A 43 7.68 -6.68 2.18
CA GLU A 43 9.07 -6.85 2.62
C GLU A 43 9.16 -7.15 4.11
N ARG A 44 8.37 -6.48 4.94
CA ARG A 44 8.42 -6.66 6.39
C ARG A 44 7.99 -8.07 6.79
N ARG A 45 6.91 -8.60 6.21
CA ARG A 45 6.45 -9.98 6.43
C ARG A 45 7.48 -11.00 5.96
N LEU A 46 8.13 -10.78 4.82
CA LEU A 46 9.23 -11.64 4.35
C LEU A 46 10.43 -11.64 5.30
N LYS A 47 10.89 -10.45 5.72
CA LYS A 47 12.08 -10.27 6.55
C LYS A 47 11.88 -10.68 8.02
N ALA A 48 10.65 -10.69 8.51
CA ALA A 48 10.35 -11.03 9.91
C ALA A 48 10.54 -12.54 10.20
N GLY A 49 10.59 -13.41 9.19
CA GLY A 49 10.78 -14.85 9.39
C GLY A 49 9.67 -15.44 10.28
N GLU A 50 10.05 -16.27 11.24
CA GLU A 50 9.09 -16.87 12.20
C GLU A 50 8.38 -15.83 13.07
N GLU A 51 9.03 -14.70 13.37
CA GLU A 51 8.41 -13.60 14.13
C GLU A 51 7.24 -12.98 13.37
N SER A 52 7.13 -13.20 12.05
CA SER A 52 5.98 -12.73 11.26
C SER A 52 4.67 -13.30 11.80
N VAL A 53 4.65 -14.56 12.24
CA VAL A 53 3.45 -15.21 12.79
C VAL A 53 3.04 -14.50 14.09
N GLY A 54 1.75 -14.24 14.28
CA GLY A 54 1.23 -13.49 15.43
C GLY A 54 1.48 -11.97 15.43
N THR A 55 2.48 -11.46 14.69
CA THR A 55 2.79 -10.01 14.67
C THR A 55 2.48 -9.34 13.33
N TRP A 56 2.98 -9.85 12.21
CA TRP A 56 2.82 -9.24 10.87
C TRP A 56 1.90 -10.05 9.97
N SER A 57 2.09 -11.36 9.89
CA SER A 57 1.28 -12.29 9.09
C SER A 57 -0.17 -12.38 9.62
N ASP A 58 -0.34 -12.52 10.93
CA ASP A 58 -1.68 -12.74 11.53
C ASP A 58 -2.41 -11.45 11.91
N ASN A 59 -1.93 -10.31 11.41
CA ASN A 59 -2.53 -9.01 11.67
C ASN A 59 -2.92 -8.29 10.38
N TYR A 60 -3.86 -7.37 10.53
CA TYR A 60 -4.30 -6.49 9.45
C TYR A 60 -3.62 -5.13 9.61
N PHE A 61 -3.39 -4.42 8.51
CA PHE A 61 -2.81 -3.09 8.53
C PHE A 61 -3.52 -2.19 7.53
N GLY A 62 -3.80 -0.96 7.96
CA GLY A 62 -4.09 0.14 7.05
C GLY A 62 -2.78 0.70 6.51
N LEU A 63 -2.75 0.98 5.21
CA LEU A 63 -1.54 1.34 4.49
C LEU A 63 -1.58 2.80 4.02
N GLY A 64 -0.41 3.31 3.65
CA GLY A 64 -0.24 4.62 3.01
C GLY A 64 -0.63 4.63 1.51
N ASP A 65 -0.90 3.48 0.92
CA ASP A 65 -1.50 3.39 -0.43
C ASP A 65 -3.01 3.53 -0.36
N ALA A 66 -3.63 3.93 -1.46
CA ALA A 66 -5.07 4.15 -1.55
C ALA A 66 -5.69 3.47 -2.76
N PHE A 67 -6.98 3.15 -2.64
CA PHE A 67 -7.85 3.00 -3.80
C PHE A 67 -8.71 4.25 -3.95
N ALA A 68 -8.66 4.85 -5.13
CA ALA A 68 -9.55 5.91 -5.55
C ALA A 68 -10.57 5.36 -6.54
N TYR A 69 -11.84 5.74 -6.40
CA TYR A 69 -12.94 5.21 -7.19
C TYR A 69 -13.66 6.33 -7.94
N LYS A 70 -14.07 6.07 -9.19
CA LYS A 70 -15.00 6.91 -9.95
C LYS A 70 -15.79 6.06 -10.94
N GLY A 71 -17.07 5.82 -10.66
CA GLY A 71 -17.91 4.94 -11.47
C GLY A 71 -17.35 3.51 -11.48
N ASP A 72 -17.04 3.00 -12.67
CA ASP A 72 -16.42 1.67 -12.85
C ASP A 72 -14.89 1.66 -12.68
N MET A 73 -14.27 2.84 -12.58
CA MET A 73 -12.81 2.96 -12.52
C MET A 73 -12.32 2.82 -11.08
N VAL A 74 -11.20 2.12 -10.93
CA VAL A 74 -10.39 2.09 -9.71
C VAL A 74 -8.97 2.51 -10.05
N LYS A 75 -8.47 3.51 -9.33
CA LYS A 75 -7.09 3.99 -9.43
C LYS A 75 -6.32 3.63 -8.17
N ILE A 76 -5.08 3.19 -8.33
CA ILE A 76 -4.17 2.90 -7.22
C ILE A 76 -3.33 4.15 -6.95
N GLY A 77 -3.60 4.82 -5.83
CA GLY A 77 -2.77 5.91 -5.35
C GLY A 77 -1.60 5.37 -4.55
N LEU A 78 -0.40 5.33 -5.13
CA LEU A 78 0.81 4.91 -4.43
C LEU A 78 1.27 6.01 -3.47
N ASP A 79 1.59 5.66 -2.23
CA ASP A 79 2.03 6.62 -1.20
C ASP A 79 1.11 7.86 -1.10
N ALA A 80 -0.20 7.62 -1.22
CA ALA A 80 -1.23 8.60 -1.53
C ALA A 80 -1.18 9.85 -0.62
N PRO A 81 -0.76 11.03 -1.14
CA PRO A 81 -0.67 12.26 -0.34
C PRO A 81 -2.01 12.65 0.30
N VAL A 82 -3.11 12.44 -0.42
CA VAL A 82 -4.46 12.74 0.05
C VAL A 82 -4.83 12.01 1.35
N LEU A 83 -4.27 10.82 1.60
CA LEU A 83 -4.49 10.12 2.87
C LEU A 83 -3.71 10.78 4.01
N ARG A 84 -2.51 11.30 3.75
CA ARG A 84 -1.66 11.97 4.75
C ARG A 84 -2.25 13.31 5.21
N GLU A 85 -3.09 13.90 4.38
CA GLU A 85 -3.82 15.15 4.66
C GLU A 85 -5.15 14.92 5.40
N LEU A 86 -5.52 13.67 5.69
CA LEU A 86 -6.73 13.37 6.47
C LEU A 86 -6.67 14.03 7.84
N THR A 87 -7.83 14.53 8.28
CA THR A 87 -8.05 15.07 9.62
C THR A 87 -9.38 14.55 10.15
N PRO A 88 -9.66 14.69 11.46
CA PRO A 88 -10.98 14.36 12.02
C PRO A 88 -12.13 15.19 11.42
N LYS A 89 -11.84 16.26 10.67
CA LYS A 89 -12.81 17.13 10.00
C LYS A 89 -12.96 16.82 8.50
N SER A 90 -12.21 15.86 7.97
CA SER A 90 -12.31 15.48 6.56
C SER A 90 -13.72 15.01 6.22
N SER A 91 -14.23 15.43 5.06
CA SER A 91 -15.59 15.09 4.62
C SER A 91 -15.64 13.63 4.16
N LEU A 92 -16.31 12.79 4.93
CA LEU A 92 -16.51 11.39 4.61
C LEU A 92 -17.94 11.10 4.15
N SER A 93 -18.09 10.18 3.20
CA SER A 93 -19.38 9.62 2.80
C SER A 93 -19.24 8.11 2.70
N GLY A 94 -20.03 7.35 3.48
CA GLY A 94 -19.89 5.89 3.57
C GLY A 94 -18.47 5.45 3.94
N GLY A 95 -17.84 6.19 4.87
CA GLY A 95 -16.47 5.94 5.31
C GLY A 95 -15.36 6.24 4.30
N ALA A 96 -15.69 6.71 3.10
CA ALA A 96 -14.70 7.12 2.09
C ALA A 96 -14.48 8.63 2.13
N LEU A 97 -13.26 9.08 1.84
CA LEU A 97 -12.97 10.50 1.63
C LEU A 97 -13.59 10.94 0.30
N VAL A 98 -14.51 11.88 0.33
CA VAL A 98 -15.08 12.46 -0.89
C VAL A 98 -14.06 13.42 -1.50
N VAL A 99 -13.77 13.27 -2.78
CA VAL A 99 -12.82 14.12 -3.50
C VAL A 99 -13.46 14.73 -4.74
N SER A 100 -12.94 15.87 -5.21
CA SER A 100 -13.42 16.44 -6.47
C SER A 100 -12.91 15.63 -7.67
N ASP A 101 -13.55 15.80 -8.83
CA ASP A 101 -13.07 15.24 -10.09
C ASP A 101 -11.63 15.68 -10.44
N LYS A 102 -11.27 16.89 -10.06
CA LYS A 102 -9.92 17.43 -10.24
C LYS A 102 -8.93 16.68 -9.37
N ASP A 103 -9.26 16.47 -8.10
CA ASP A 103 -8.38 15.79 -7.14
C ASP A 103 -8.23 14.30 -7.49
N TYR A 104 -9.32 13.64 -7.90
CA TYR A 104 -9.26 12.26 -8.42
C TYR A 104 -8.28 12.13 -9.61
N LYS A 105 -8.32 13.08 -10.54
CA LYS A 105 -7.40 13.10 -11.69
C LYS A 105 -5.95 13.37 -11.28
N ALA A 106 -5.74 14.17 -10.24
CA ALA A 106 -4.42 14.48 -9.70
C ALA A 106 -3.77 13.33 -8.93
N ILE A 107 -4.54 12.32 -8.50
CA ILE A 107 -3.97 11.09 -7.94
C ILE A 107 -3.16 10.38 -9.03
N GLU A 108 -1.88 10.20 -8.75
CA GLU A 108 -0.95 9.48 -9.60
C GLU A 108 -1.05 7.96 -9.35
N GLY A 109 -0.89 7.20 -10.43
CA GLY A 109 -0.84 5.75 -10.41
C GLY A 109 -1.76 5.10 -11.44
N PRO A 110 -1.67 3.77 -11.59
CA PRO A 110 -2.40 3.06 -12.62
C PRO A 110 -3.90 3.03 -12.30
N GLU A 111 -4.69 3.12 -13.37
CA GLU A 111 -6.14 3.11 -13.33
C GLU A 111 -6.65 1.89 -14.11
N PHE A 112 -7.67 1.23 -13.57
CA PHE A 112 -8.23 -0.01 -14.10
C PHE A 112 -9.75 0.09 -14.15
N SER A 113 -10.36 -0.49 -15.18
CA SER A 113 -11.80 -0.76 -15.16
C SER A 113 -12.08 -2.01 -14.33
N ARG A 114 -13.08 -1.97 -13.45
CA ARG A 114 -13.49 -3.17 -12.70
C ARG A 114 -14.03 -4.25 -13.63
N ASN A 115 -14.69 -3.86 -14.72
CA ASN A 115 -15.18 -4.81 -15.71
C ASN A 115 -14.04 -5.62 -16.35
N GLU A 116 -12.91 -4.98 -16.64
CA GLU A 116 -11.70 -5.65 -17.17
C GLU A 116 -11.08 -6.64 -16.15
N LEU A 117 -11.28 -6.38 -14.86
CA LEU A 117 -10.72 -7.18 -13.77
C LEU A 117 -11.70 -8.17 -13.14
N ASN A 118 -12.95 -8.25 -13.63
CA ASN A 118 -14.03 -9.01 -12.98
C ASN A 118 -13.66 -10.50 -12.73
N ALA A 119 -12.85 -11.10 -13.60
CA ALA A 119 -12.41 -12.49 -13.46
C ALA A 119 -11.46 -12.72 -12.26
N VAL A 120 -10.83 -11.67 -11.73
CA VAL A 120 -9.77 -11.75 -10.70
C VAL A 120 -10.03 -10.86 -9.48
N LEU A 121 -11.17 -10.16 -9.42
CA LEU A 121 -11.59 -9.38 -8.25
C LEU A 121 -12.52 -10.17 -7.33
N ASN A 122 -12.55 -9.77 -6.05
CA ASN A 122 -13.51 -10.22 -5.04
C ASN A 122 -13.58 -11.74 -4.83
N ARG A 123 -12.46 -12.43 -5.03
CA ARG A 123 -12.29 -13.85 -4.73
C ARG A 123 -10.86 -14.15 -4.32
N ASP A 124 -10.68 -15.33 -3.75
CA ASP A 124 -9.35 -15.88 -3.51
C ASP A 124 -8.71 -16.31 -4.83
N LEU A 125 -7.40 -16.11 -4.93
CA LEU A 125 -6.61 -16.38 -6.13
C LEU A 125 -5.77 -17.66 -5.97
N SER A 126 -5.36 -18.25 -7.09
CA SER A 126 -4.22 -19.16 -7.11
C SER A 126 -2.90 -18.37 -7.03
N ALA A 127 -1.78 -19.03 -6.73
CA ALA A 127 -0.48 -18.37 -6.68
C ALA A 127 -0.12 -17.71 -8.02
N ASP A 128 -0.37 -18.42 -9.13
CA ASP A 128 -0.11 -17.89 -10.47
C ASP A 128 -1.01 -16.70 -10.81
N GLU A 129 -2.28 -16.73 -10.41
CA GLU A 129 -3.17 -15.58 -10.58
C GLU A 129 -2.70 -14.38 -9.75
N ALA A 130 -2.30 -14.59 -8.50
CA ALA A 130 -1.81 -13.53 -7.62
C ALA A 130 -0.53 -12.87 -8.16
N LYS A 131 0.44 -13.65 -8.66
CA LYS A 131 1.68 -13.13 -9.27
C LYS A 131 1.43 -12.30 -10.52
N ASN A 132 0.37 -12.63 -11.26
CA ASN A 132 0.01 -11.95 -12.51
C ASN A 132 -1.07 -10.88 -12.34
N HIS A 133 -1.65 -10.72 -11.16
CA HIS A 133 -2.74 -9.78 -10.92
C HIS A 133 -2.26 -8.32 -11.11
N PRO A 134 -2.84 -7.55 -12.05
CA PRO A 134 -2.29 -6.24 -12.44
C PRO A 134 -2.24 -5.23 -11.28
N MET A 135 -3.26 -5.22 -10.42
CA MET A 135 -3.25 -4.35 -9.23
C MET A 135 -2.21 -4.78 -8.18
N LEU A 136 -2.00 -6.08 -7.94
CA LEU A 136 -0.96 -6.53 -7.00
C LEU A 136 0.44 -6.19 -7.51
N ARG A 137 0.67 -6.29 -8.82
CA ARG A 137 1.93 -5.88 -9.46
C ARG A 137 2.20 -4.39 -9.25
N ALA A 138 1.18 -3.55 -9.45
CA ALA A 138 1.29 -2.11 -9.21
C ALA A 138 1.59 -1.79 -7.73
N LEU A 139 0.93 -2.47 -6.79
CA LEU A 139 1.10 -2.26 -5.35
C LEU A 139 2.45 -2.75 -4.83
N ALA A 140 2.94 -3.88 -5.34
CA ALA A 140 4.24 -4.42 -4.97
C ALA A 140 5.39 -3.56 -5.49
N ARG A 141 5.19 -2.82 -6.59
CA ARG A 141 6.18 -1.93 -7.25
C ARG A 141 7.38 -2.67 -7.87
N ASP A 142 7.67 -3.86 -7.38
CA ASP A 142 8.69 -4.79 -7.88
C ASP A 142 8.08 -6.19 -8.07
N GLN A 143 8.29 -6.77 -9.24
CA GLN A 143 7.75 -8.09 -9.57
C GLN A 143 8.45 -9.21 -8.78
N GLY A 144 9.74 -9.06 -8.50
CA GLY A 144 10.50 -10.02 -7.70
C GLY A 144 9.94 -10.13 -6.29
N LEU A 145 9.71 -8.97 -5.66
CA LEU A 145 9.05 -8.85 -4.36
C LEU A 145 7.66 -9.48 -4.36
N LEU A 146 6.84 -9.20 -5.38
CA LEU A 146 5.51 -9.82 -5.47
C LEU A 146 5.62 -11.35 -5.55
N ASN A 147 6.51 -11.87 -6.39
CA ASN A 147 6.66 -13.30 -6.58
C ASN A 147 7.10 -14.00 -5.28
N GLU A 148 8.14 -13.48 -4.63
CA GLU A 148 8.66 -14.00 -3.36
C GLU A 148 7.60 -13.92 -2.26
N TYR A 149 6.87 -12.80 -2.18
CA TYR A 149 5.79 -12.63 -1.22
C TYR A 149 4.64 -13.61 -1.46
N VAL A 150 4.19 -13.78 -2.71
CA VAL A 150 3.14 -14.75 -3.04
C VAL A 150 3.57 -16.17 -2.68
N ASP A 151 4.79 -16.57 -3.07
CA ASP A 151 5.29 -17.92 -2.77
C ASP A 151 5.29 -18.19 -1.26
N ARG A 152 5.82 -17.25 -0.48
CA ARG A 152 5.85 -17.35 0.99
C ARG A 152 4.46 -17.43 1.61
N MET A 153 3.53 -16.59 1.16
CA MET A 153 2.16 -16.57 1.70
C MET A 153 1.41 -17.86 1.35
N PHE A 154 1.57 -18.39 0.13
CA PHE A 154 0.91 -19.65 -0.26
C PHE A 154 1.50 -20.86 0.45
N GLU A 155 2.82 -20.93 0.62
CA GLU A 155 3.47 -21.95 1.46
C GLU A 155 2.91 -21.91 2.88
N GLU A 156 2.94 -20.74 3.52
CA GLU A 156 2.45 -20.56 4.90
C GLU A 156 0.95 -20.88 5.03
N MET A 157 0.13 -20.51 4.04
CA MET A 157 -1.30 -20.81 4.02
C MET A 157 -1.59 -22.30 3.86
N LYS A 158 -0.80 -22.99 3.03
CA LYS A 158 -0.94 -24.43 2.83
C LYS A 158 -0.54 -25.18 4.10
N ASP A 159 0.59 -24.82 4.69
CA ASP A 159 1.15 -25.50 5.85
C ASP A 159 0.29 -25.29 7.11
N ARG A 160 -0.20 -24.07 7.35
CA ARG A 160 -0.94 -23.73 8.56
C ARG A 160 -2.43 -24.05 8.49
N PHE A 161 -3.02 -23.93 7.30
CA PHE A 161 -4.48 -23.94 7.14
C PHE A 161 -4.98 -24.89 6.04
N GLY A 162 -4.08 -25.52 5.28
CA GLY A 162 -4.44 -26.45 4.21
C GLY A 162 -5.03 -25.78 2.96
N TYR A 163 -4.98 -24.45 2.85
CA TYR A 163 -5.56 -23.71 1.73
C TYR A 163 -4.67 -23.75 0.48
N ASP A 164 -5.28 -24.01 -0.68
CA ASP A 164 -4.62 -23.94 -2.00
C ASP A 164 -4.84 -22.59 -2.71
N THR A 165 -5.75 -21.78 -2.18
CA THR A 165 -6.05 -20.43 -2.68
C THR A 165 -5.92 -19.42 -1.56
N ALA A 166 -5.35 -18.26 -1.89
CA ALA A 166 -5.12 -17.17 -0.98
C ALA A 166 -4.96 -15.86 -1.77
N MET A 167 -4.93 -14.77 -1.04
CA MET A 167 -4.80 -13.41 -1.55
C MET A 167 -5.96 -13.03 -2.47
N GLY A 168 -6.07 -11.74 -2.77
CA GLY A 168 -7.12 -11.22 -3.64
C GLY A 168 -7.22 -9.71 -3.50
N ILE A 169 -7.89 -9.08 -4.46
CA ILE A 169 -8.27 -7.68 -4.36
C ILE A 169 -9.79 -7.60 -4.16
N TYR A 170 -10.20 -7.09 -2.99
CA TYR A 170 -11.61 -6.92 -2.64
C TYR A 170 -11.97 -5.44 -2.64
N LEU A 171 -12.84 -5.04 -3.56
CA LEU A 171 -13.25 -3.65 -3.75
C LEU A 171 -14.70 -3.46 -3.25
N PRO A 172 -15.04 -2.32 -2.64
CA PRO A 172 -16.41 -2.01 -2.24
C PRO A 172 -17.30 -1.87 -3.48
N ASN A 173 -18.61 -1.70 -3.29
CA ASN A 173 -19.52 -1.38 -4.39
C ASN A 173 -19.09 -0.10 -5.14
N GLN A 174 -19.47 -0.02 -6.43
CA GLN A 174 -19.21 1.17 -7.25
C GLN A 174 -19.84 2.42 -6.63
N SER A 175 -19.20 3.56 -6.86
CA SER A 175 -19.72 4.88 -6.47
C SER A 175 -19.51 5.86 -7.62
N ASN A 176 -20.58 6.56 -7.99
CA ASN A 176 -20.50 7.61 -9.00
C ASN A 176 -19.83 8.89 -8.47
N THR A 177 -19.77 9.06 -7.15
CA THR A 177 -19.06 10.17 -6.52
C THR A 177 -17.60 9.80 -6.34
N PRO A 178 -16.64 10.56 -6.90
CA PRO A 178 -15.23 10.29 -6.72
C PRO A 178 -14.88 10.24 -5.23
N ASN A 179 -14.23 9.16 -4.82
CA ASN A 179 -13.86 8.98 -3.42
C ASN A 179 -12.57 8.16 -3.27
N VAL A 180 -11.93 8.29 -2.12
CA VAL A 180 -10.67 7.62 -1.79
C VAL A 180 -10.83 6.85 -0.49
N LYS A 181 -10.36 5.61 -0.48
CA LYS A 181 -10.24 4.78 0.73
C LYS A 181 -8.80 4.32 0.90
N ALA A 182 -8.38 4.20 2.16
CA ALA A 182 -7.09 3.61 2.48
C ALA A 182 -7.09 2.13 2.11
N LEU A 183 -5.96 1.65 1.59
CA LEU A 183 -5.79 0.24 1.31
C LEU A 183 -5.49 -0.50 2.62
N PHE A 184 -6.09 -1.67 2.78
CA PHE A 184 -5.80 -2.58 3.87
C PHE A 184 -5.23 -3.89 3.34
N VAL A 185 -4.25 -4.44 4.05
CA VAL A 185 -3.88 -5.86 3.94
C VAL A 185 -4.43 -6.57 5.16
N LEU A 186 -5.10 -7.70 4.97
CA LEU A 186 -5.68 -8.47 6.07
C LEU A 186 -4.78 -9.63 6.54
N ARG A 187 -5.28 -10.33 7.55
CA ARG A 187 -4.64 -11.47 8.21
C ARG A 187 -4.57 -12.69 7.29
N LEU A 188 -3.58 -13.55 7.48
CA LEU A 188 -3.52 -14.84 6.76
C LEU A 188 -4.70 -15.76 7.13
N GLU A 189 -4.94 -16.01 8.41
CA GLU A 189 -5.90 -17.03 8.88
C GLU A 189 -7.32 -16.87 8.30
N ASN A 190 -8.04 -15.82 8.72
CA ASN A 190 -9.47 -15.66 8.45
C ASN A 190 -9.77 -14.87 7.17
N SER A 191 -8.76 -14.20 6.62
CA SER A 191 -8.90 -13.29 5.48
C SER A 191 -7.92 -13.61 4.37
N ARG A 192 -7.17 -14.70 4.48
CA ARG A 192 -6.30 -15.24 3.43
C ARG A 192 -5.36 -14.21 2.81
N SER A 193 -4.88 -13.23 3.59
CA SER A 193 -4.00 -12.14 3.10
C SER A 193 -4.56 -11.30 1.96
N PHE A 194 -5.88 -11.09 1.87
CA PHE A 194 -6.41 -10.22 0.83
C PHE A 194 -6.06 -8.74 1.06
N PHE A 195 -5.98 -7.99 -0.04
CA PHE A 195 -5.88 -6.54 -0.06
C PHE A 195 -7.25 -5.95 -0.40
N GLY A 196 -7.67 -4.91 0.31
CA GLY A 196 -9.00 -4.34 0.07
C GLY A 196 -9.12 -2.88 0.45
N GLY A 197 -10.07 -2.21 -0.19
CA GLY A 197 -10.46 -0.83 0.09
C GLY A 197 -11.84 -0.72 0.70
N ALA A 198 -12.39 -1.79 1.29
CA ALA A 198 -13.75 -1.77 1.82
C ALA A 198 -13.86 -1.04 3.16
N SER A 199 -12.79 -1.01 3.94
CA SER A 199 -12.76 -0.43 5.29
C SER A 199 -13.04 1.08 5.28
N ASP A 200 -13.80 1.52 6.27
CA ASP A 200 -14.14 2.93 6.46
C ASP A 200 -13.00 3.68 7.18
N LEU A 201 -12.70 4.88 6.71
CA LEU A 201 -11.62 5.72 7.23
C LEU A 201 -11.88 6.20 8.67
N ASP A 202 -13.14 6.22 9.11
CA ASP A 202 -13.60 6.56 10.45
C ASP A 202 -13.89 5.34 11.34
N CYS A 203 -13.68 4.12 10.83
CA CYS A 203 -13.85 2.90 11.61
C CYS A 203 -12.74 2.74 12.66
N TRP A 204 -13.11 2.42 13.89
CA TRP A 204 -12.19 2.29 15.02
C TRP A 204 -11.24 1.08 14.96
N TYR A 205 -11.34 0.24 13.94
CA TYR A 205 -10.49 -0.93 13.72
C TYR A 205 -9.36 -0.68 12.71
N GLY A 206 -8.93 0.56 12.50
CA GLY A 206 -7.72 0.85 11.74
C GLY A 206 -6.44 0.51 12.52
N ARG A 207 -5.39 0.08 11.82
CA ARG A 207 -4.04 -0.13 12.37
C ARG A 207 -3.02 0.35 11.35
N LEU A 208 -2.63 1.62 11.46
CA LEU A 208 -1.55 2.16 10.64
C LEU A 208 -0.21 1.77 11.26
N VAL A 209 0.83 1.61 10.43
CA VAL A 209 2.21 1.49 10.89
C VAL A 209 2.98 2.69 10.38
N GLY A 210 3.53 3.49 11.29
CA GLY A 210 4.41 4.60 10.97
C GLY A 210 5.87 4.15 10.96
N VAL A 211 6.55 4.39 9.85
CA VAL A 211 7.98 4.14 9.68
C VAL A 211 8.76 5.41 10.04
N ALA A 212 9.73 5.28 10.95
CA ALA A 212 10.62 6.38 11.30
C ALA A 212 11.55 6.73 10.11
N PRO A 213 11.89 8.01 9.86
CA PRO A 213 12.77 8.42 8.76
C PRO A 213 14.13 7.72 8.77
N GLU A 214 14.68 7.46 9.95
CA GLU A 214 15.96 6.78 10.13
C GLU A 214 15.88 5.31 9.69
N ALA A 215 14.72 4.67 9.85
CA ALA A 215 14.47 3.31 9.38
C ALA A 215 14.37 3.22 7.84
N LEU A 216 14.03 4.32 7.16
CA LEU A 216 14.04 4.39 5.69
C LEU A 216 15.45 4.53 5.11
N SER A 217 16.39 5.04 5.91
CA SER A 217 17.76 5.37 5.50
C SER A 217 18.81 4.37 6.01
N ALA A 218 18.41 3.40 6.84
CA ALA A 218 19.30 2.39 7.39
C ALA A 218 19.88 1.48 6.27
N PRO A 219 21.21 1.29 6.21
CA PRO A 219 21.85 0.44 5.21
C PRO A 219 21.61 -1.04 5.55
N GLY A 220 20.49 -1.58 5.06
CA GLY A 220 20.18 -3.00 5.04
C GLY A 220 19.19 -3.24 3.92
N LYS A 221 19.70 -3.62 2.72
CA LYS A 221 18.98 -3.53 1.43
C LYS A 221 18.00 -2.35 1.45
N ALA A 222 18.59 -1.14 1.40
CA ALA A 222 17.84 0.10 1.22
C ALA A 222 16.69 -0.15 0.25
N ILE A 223 15.50 0.36 0.56
CA ILE A 223 14.44 0.58 -0.41
C ILE A 223 15.15 1.17 -1.63
N GLN A 224 15.42 0.35 -2.64
CA GLN A 224 16.15 0.81 -3.80
C GLN A 224 15.15 1.71 -4.49
N ARG A 225 15.28 3.02 -4.26
CA ARG A 225 14.83 3.97 -5.26
C ARG A 225 15.42 3.45 -6.57
N PRO A 226 14.62 3.21 -7.61
CA PRO A 226 15.17 2.83 -8.90
C PRO A 226 16.29 3.81 -9.19
N SER A 227 17.45 3.29 -9.64
CA SER A 227 18.55 4.16 -10.01
C SER A 227 18.02 5.24 -10.95
N LEU A 228 18.63 6.42 -10.95
CA LEU A 228 18.24 7.48 -11.89
C LEU A 228 18.16 6.92 -13.32
N GLU A 229 19.07 6.00 -13.67
CA GLU A 229 19.07 5.27 -14.93
C GLU A 229 17.86 4.36 -15.13
N ALA A 230 17.44 3.60 -14.12
CA ALA A 230 16.24 2.76 -14.19
C ALA A 230 14.96 3.60 -14.32
N SER A 231 14.89 4.71 -13.59
CA SER A 231 13.78 5.67 -13.68
C SER A 231 13.73 6.34 -15.07
N LEU A 232 14.89 6.76 -15.60
CA LEU A 232 15.02 7.32 -16.94
C LEU A 232 14.67 6.31 -18.03
N ARG A 233 14.98 5.02 -17.83
CA ARG A 233 14.63 3.96 -18.78
C ARG A 233 13.11 3.78 -18.87
N VAL A 234 12.42 3.73 -17.73
CA VAL A 234 10.94 3.64 -17.69
C VAL A 234 10.28 4.84 -18.37
N VAL A 235 10.79 6.06 -18.11
CA VAL A 235 10.31 7.28 -18.78
C VAL A 235 10.55 7.22 -20.29
N ASN A 236 11.75 6.80 -20.72
CA ASN A 236 12.09 6.70 -22.13
C ASN A 236 11.25 5.66 -22.86
N ASP A 237 11.02 4.49 -22.26
CA ASP A 237 10.20 3.43 -22.83
C ASP A 237 8.73 3.88 -22.94
N THR A 238 8.23 4.61 -21.93
CA THR A 238 6.88 5.19 -21.93
C THR A 238 6.71 6.22 -23.05
N LEU A 239 7.67 7.14 -23.20
CA LEU A 239 7.65 8.16 -24.25
C LEU A 239 7.75 7.55 -25.66
N ARG A 240 8.58 6.53 -25.85
CA ARG A 240 8.67 5.81 -27.13
C ARG A 240 7.37 5.09 -27.48
N ASN A 241 6.75 4.43 -26.52
CA ASN A 241 5.46 3.75 -26.72
C ASN A 241 4.33 4.74 -27.05
N ALA A 242 4.45 5.99 -26.61
CA ALA A 242 3.54 7.08 -26.95
C ALA A 242 3.89 7.80 -28.27
N GLY A 243 4.88 7.31 -29.03
CA GLY A 243 5.26 7.85 -30.35
C GLY A 243 6.18 9.07 -30.31
N TYR A 244 6.79 9.39 -29.17
CA TYR A 244 7.76 10.49 -29.08
C TYR A 244 9.17 10.02 -29.47
N GLU A 245 9.83 10.76 -30.36
CA GLU A 245 11.26 10.59 -30.63
C GLU A 245 12.09 11.27 -29.53
N ILE A 246 12.96 10.49 -28.88
CA ILE A 246 13.87 11.00 -27.84
C ILE A 246 15.27 11.13 -28.45
N THR A 247 15.69 12.36 -28.71
CA THR A 247 17.08 12.67 -29.07
C THR A 247 17.96 12.52 -27.83
N ALA A 248 18.98 11.67 -27.90
CA ALA A 248 19.88 11.39 -26.78
C ALA A 248 20.52 12.69 -26.24
N PHE A 249 20.53 12.84 -24.91
CA PHE A 249 21.27 13.92 -24.27
C PHE A 249 22.77 13.77 -24.56
N PRO A 250 23.46 14.84 -24.99
CA PRO A 250 24.90 14.78 -25.22
C PRO A 250 25.63 14.46 -23.92
N ARG A 251 26.44 13.40 -23.93
CA ARG A 251 27.35 13.08 -22.82
C ARG A 251 28.41 14.20 -22.76
N LYS A 252 28.50 14.88 -21.61
CA LYS A 252 29.63 15.74 -21.26
C LYS A 252 30.69 14.92 -20.54
#